data_AF-A0A7C5NUV3-F1
#
_entry.id   AF-A0A7C5NUV3-F1
#
_cell.length_a   1.000
_cell.length_b   1.000
_cell.length_c   1.000
_cell.angle_alpha   90.00
_cell.angle_beta   90.00
_cell.angle_gamma   90.00
#
_symmetry.space_group_name_H-M   'P 1'
#
loop_
_entity.id
_entity.type
_entity.pdbx_description
1 polymer ?
#
loop_
_entity_poly.entity_id
_entity_poly.type
_entity_poly.pdbx_seq_one_letter_code
_entity_poly.pdbx_strand_id
1 'polypeptide(L)'
;MSYMLEIIGKGLDIDFHHVLSRLYWTPQEMSAGDPTPYNADRPKPFSQQIRLGISLLNEAEPAGAIHHLNIALDSCDNKQIRTALACAYEDIGQTAEALKHLSAATDMTGGREKGIVYFAMGFCCEKLGKKTVAADNYRKSIEADDSYTPASYRLAAVSLIIGDIAEAIRQYSALREAEPENSWLR
;
A
#
# COMPACT_ATOMS: atom_id res chain seq x y z
N MET A 1 -21.16 -14.30 18.26
CA MET A 1 -20.07 -13.30 18.22
C MET A 1 -20.55 -12.17 17.31
N SER A 2 -20.58 -10.94 17.79
CA SER A 2 -21.21 -9.81 17.08
C SER A 2 -20.48 -9.48 15.77
N TYR A 3 -21.22 -9.32 14.67
CA TYR A 3 -20.73 -8.93 13.33
C TYR A 3 -19.76 -7.73 13.33
N MET A 4 -19.91 -6.83 14.31
CA MET A 4 -18.98 -5.73 14.55
C MET A 4 -17.55 -6.20 14.88
N LEU A 5 -17.37 -7.30 15.62
CA LEU A 5 -16.05 -7.88 15.89
C LEU A 5 -15.43 -8.53 14.65
N GLU A 6 -16.25 -9.12 13.79
CA GLU A 6 -15.80 -9.73 12.53
C GLU A 6 -15.37 -8.66 11.51
N ILE A 7 -16.12 -7.57 11.42
CA ILE A 7 -15.79 -6.40 10.60
C ILE A 7 -14.50 -5.71 11.09
N ILE A 8 -14.32 -5.58 12.42
CA ILE A 8 -13.08 -5.05 12.99
C ILE A 8 -11.90 -5.99 12.68
N GLY A 9 -12.15 -7.31 12.63
CA GLY A 9 -11.21 -8.35 12.25
C GLY A 9 -10.63 -8.22 10.83
N LYS A 10 -11.50 -7.99 9.84
CA LYS A 10 -11.11 -7.96 8.41
C LYS A 10 -10.14 -6.83 8.03
N GLY A 11 -9.97 -5.83 8.89
CA GLY A 11 -8.99 -4.77 8.69
C GLY A 11 -7.61 -5.04 9.32
N LEU A 12 -7.43 -6.12 10.10
CA LEU A 12 -6.23 -6.32 10.94
C LEU A 12 -5.06 -7.02 10.23
N ASP A 13 -5.35 -7.94 9.31
CA ASP A 13 -4.31 -8.67 8.54
C ASP A 13 -4.09 -7.98 7.18
N ILE A 14 -3.44 -6.82 7.21
CA ILE A 14 -3.01 -6.15 5.98
C ILE A 14 -1.63 -6.67 5.61
N ASP A 15 -1.57 -7.44 4.54
CA ASP A 15 -0.33 -7.76 3.84
C ASP A 15 0.11 -6.54 3.01
N PHE A 16 1.13 -5.84 3.49
CA PHE A 16 1.64 -4.62 2.86
C PHE A 16 2.26 -4.89 1.48
N HIS A 17 2.85 -6.08 1.32
CA HIS A 17 3.31 -6.57 0.03
C HIS A 17 2.14 -6.73 -0.93
N HIS A 18 1.04 -7.36 -0.51
CA HIS A 18 -0.16 -7.47 -1.34
C HIS A 18 -0.72 -6.09 -1.74
N VAL A 19 -0.79 -5.14 -0.79
CA VAL A 19 -1.29 -3.77 -1.04
C VAL A 19 -0.48 -3.05 -2.10
N LEU A 20 0.85 -3.09 -1.99
CA LEU A 20 1.75 -2.33 -2.85
C LEU A 20 2.21 -3.10 -4.09
N SER A 21 1.95 -4.42 -4.15
CA SER A 21 2.37 -5.30 -5.25
C SER A 21 2.02 -4.69 -6.60
N ARG A 22 0.79 -4.21 -6.80
CA ARG A 22 0.35 -3.60 -8.06
C ARG A 22 1.14 -2.34 -8.47
N LEU A 23 1.81 -1.68 -7.53
CA LEU A 23 2.57 -0.45 -7.77
C LEU A 23 4.05 -0.70 -8.08
N TYR A 24 4.64 -1.79 -7.56
CA TYR A 24 6.03 -2.13 -7.86
C TYR A 24 6.24 -3.43 -8.66
N TRP A 25 5.22 -4.28 -8.76
CA TRP A 25 5.26 -5.59 -9.37
C TRP A 25 4.09 -5.78 -10.36
N THR A 26 4.42 -6.01 -11.63
CA THR A 26 3.46 -6.56 -12.60
C THR A 26 4.04 -7.82 -13.26
N PRO A 27 3.25 -8.90 -13.42
CA PRO A 27 3.71 -10.11 -14.10
C PRO A 27 4.24 -9.84 -15.52
N GLN A 28 3.64 -8.85 -16.21
CA GLN A 28 4.09 -8.43 -17.54
C GLN A 28 5.47 -7.80 -17.53
N GLU A 29 5.87 -7.03 -16.51
CA GLU A 29 7.22 -6.45 -16.41
C GLU A 29 8.31 -7.49 -16.10
N MET A 30 7.94 -8.67 -15.57
CA MET A 30 8.87 -9.77 -15.34
C MET A 30 8.91 -10.80 -16.47
N SER A 31 7.81 -11.03 -17.19
CA SER A 31 7.78 -11.92 -18.36
C SER A 31 8.17 -11.20 -19.66
N ALA A 32 7.93 -9.89 -19.75
CA ALA A 32 8.56 -9.05 -20.74
C ALA A 32 9.99 -8.78 -20.31
N GLY A 33 10.93 -9.58 -20.83
CA GLY A 33 12.08 -8.93 -21.42
C GLY A 33 11.52 -7.87 -22.37
N ASP A 34 11.62 -6.62 -21.97
CA ASP A 34 11.12 -5.44 -22.66
C ASP A 34 11.15 -5.63 -24.20
N PRO A 35 10.02 -5.69 -24.94
CA PRO A 35 10.02 -5.63 -26.39
C PRO A 35 10.07 -4.16 -26.84
N THR A 36 10.89 -3.35 -26.18
CA THR A 36 11.47 -2.21 -26.89
C THR A 36 12.45 -2.79 -27.90
N PRO A 37 12.53 -2.26 -29.14
CA PRO A 37 13.42 -2.82 -30.14
C PRO A 37 14.86 -2.76 -29.62
N TYR A 38 15.30 -3.92 -29.15
CA TYR A 38 16.54 -4.57 -29.50
C TYR A 38 17.75 -3.63 -29.53
N ASN A 39 18.43 -3.51 -28.40
CA ASN A 39 19.88 -3.43 -28.39
C ASN A 39 20.42 -4.34 -27.29
N ALA A 40 20.86 -5.52 -27.73
CA ALA A 40 21.57 -6.50 -26.95
C ALA A 40 22.94 -5.96 -26.54
N ASP A 41 23.03 -5.39 -25.34
CA ASP A 41 24.25 -5.47 -24.51
C ASP A 41 23.95 -4.90 -23.12
N ARG A 42 23.57 -5.82 -22.21
CA ARG A 42 23.34 -5.64 -20.77
C ARG A 42 22.06 -4.87 -20.36
N PRO A 43 21.19 -5.43 -19.49
CA PRO A 43 20.18 -4.63 -18.81
C PRO A 43 20.87 -3.47 -18.08
N LYS A 44 20.29 -2.26 -18.14
CA LYS A 44 20.84 -1.09 -17.43
C LYS A 44 21.05 -1.48 -15.96
N PRO A 45 22.15 -1.09 -15.32
CA PRO A 45 22.47 -1.53 -13.96
C PRO A 45 21.29 -1.36 -13.00
N PHE A 46 20.56 -0.24 -13.07
CA PHE A 46 19.43 0.00 -12.18
C PHE A 46 18.24 -0.94 -12.41
N SER A 47 17.91 -1.35 -13.65
CA SER A 47 16.76 -2.23 -13.89
C SER A 47 17.02 -3.65 -13.39
N GLN A 48 18.28 -4.09 -13.42
CA GLN A 48 18.70 -5.33 -12.77
C GLN A 48 18.56 -5.23 -11.25
N GLN A 49 18.96 -4.11 -10.66
CA GLN A 49 18.89 -3.85 -9.22
C GLN A 49 17.43 -3.81 -8.72
N ILE A 50 16.51 -3.21 -9.48
CA ILE A 50 15.07 -3.24 -9.18
C ILE A 50 14.56 -4.69 -9.14
N ARG A 51 14.86 -5.49 -10.18
CA ARG A 51 14.41 -6.88 -10.27
C ARG A 51 14.94 -7.74 -9.12
N LEU A 52 16.22 -7.57 -8.76
CA LEU A 52 16.82 -8.26 -7.62
C LEU A 52 16.14 -7.85 -6.31
N GLY A 53 15.94 -6.54 -6.11
CA GLY A 53 15.28 -6.03 -4.92
C GLY A 53 13.86 -6.58 -4.73
N ILE A 54 13.08 -6.65 -5.82
CA ILE A 54 11.71 -7.20 -5.79
C ILE A 54 11.74 -8.73 -5.57
N SER A 55 12.68 -9.47 -6.17
CA SER A 55 12.83 -10.91 -5.92
C SER A 55 13.08 -11.18 -4.43
N LEU A 56 13.98 -10.40 -3.83
CA LEU A 56 14.31 -10.53 -2.41
C LEU A 56 13.13 -10.19 -1.51
N LEU A 57 12.25 -9.26 -1.89
CA LEU A 57 10.99 -9.02 -1.16
C LEU A 57 10.06 -10.24 -1.21
N ASN A 58 9.97 -10.92 -2.36
CA ASN A 58 9.17 -12.14 -2.49
C ASN A 58 9.76 -13.31 -1.68
N GLU A 59 11.08 -13.33 -1.50
CA GLU A 59 11.81 -14.30 -0.69
C GLU A 59 11.81 -13.95 0.81
N ALA A 60 11.11 -12.87 1.21
CA ALA A 60 11.08 -12.35 2.57
C ALA A 60 12.48 -11.96 3.12
N GLU A 61 13.36 -11.47 2.25
CA GLU A 61 14.68 -10.92 2.58
C GLU A 61 14.73 -9.38 2.40
N PRO A 62 14.01 -8.60 3.23
CA PRO A 62 13.85 -7.16 3.01
C PRO A 62 15.16 -6.37 3.16
N ALA A 63 16.13 -6.84 3.96
CA ALA A 63 17.42 -6.16 4.11
C ALA A 63 18.24 -6.17 2.81
N GLY A 64 18.27 -7.32 2.12
CA GLY A 64 18.90 -7.44 0.80
C GLY A 64 18.15 -6.61 -0.24
N ALA A 65 16.82 -6.62 -0.17
CA ALA A 65 15.99 -5.80 -1.04
C ALA A 65 16.32 -4.31 -0.93
N ILE A 66 16.41 -3.77 0.29
CA ILE A 66 16.74 -2.36 0.54
C ILE A 66 18.09 -1.99 -0.09
N HIS A 67 19.10 -2.85 0.01
CA HIS A 67 20.42 -2.59 -0.57
C HIS A 67 20.33 -2.40 -2.10
N HIS A 68 19.73 -3.37 -2.81
CA HIS A 68 19.61 -3.31 -4.25
C HIS A 68 18.69 -2.16 -4.71
N LEU A 69 17.59 -1.91 -4.00
CA LEU A 69 16.66 -0.83 -4.33
C LEU A 69 17.25 0.57 -4.09
N ASN A 70 18.13 0.75 -3.10
CA ASN A 70 18.84 2.03 -2.90
C ASN A 70 19.85 2.29 -4.03
N ILE A 71 20.57 1.26 -4.49
CA ILE A 71 21.45 1.39 -5.67
C ILE A 71 20.64 1.78 -6.91
N ALA A 72 19.45 1.21 -7.08
CA ALA A 72 18.55 1.59 -8.16
C ALA A 72 18.08 3.05 -8.02
N LEU A 73 17.73 3.47 -6.80
CA LEU A 73 17.28 4.83 -6.49
C LEU A 73 18.32 5.90 -6.82
N ASP A 74 19.61 5.63 -6.57
CA ASP A 74 20.71 6.54 -6.90
C ASP A 74 20.83 6.80 -8.41
N SER A 75 20.36 5.85 -9.23
CA SER A 75 20.41 5.94 -10.69
C SER A 75 19.12 6.50 -11.29
N CYS A 76 17.96 6.17 -10.71
CA CYS A 76 16.65 6.56 -11.22
C CYS A 76 15.66 6.64 -10.05
N ASP A 77 14.98 7.78 -9.91
CA ASP A 77 13.89 7.93 -8.95
C ASP A 77 12.55 7.77 -9.66
N ASN A 78 11.79 6.74 -9.27
CA ASN A 78 10.47 6.46 -9.84
C ASN A 78 9.55 5.82 -8.78
N LYS A 79 8.25 5.80 -9.10
CA LYS A 79 7.23 5.26 -8.18
C LYS A 79 7.49 3.80 -7.79
N GLN A 80 7.98 2.98 -8.72
CA GLN A 80 8.21 1.54 -8.54
C GLN A 80 9.25 1.29 -7.43
N ILE A 81 10.38 1.98 -7.48
CA ILE A 81 11.46 1.85 -6.49
C ILE A 81 10.98 2.38 -5.13
N ARG A 82 10.31 3.55 -5.13
CA ARG A 82 9.82 4.18 -3.89
C ARG A 82 8.80 3.28 -3.18
N THR A 83 7.84 2.68 -3.89
CA THR A 83 6.86 1.79 -3.26
C THR A 83 7.46 0.45 -2.84
N ALA A 84 8.42 -0.10 -3.59
CA ALA A 84 9.16 -1.30 -3.18
C ALA A 84 10.00 -1.06 -1.90
N LEU A 85 10.71 0.07 -1.83
CA LEU A 85 11.44 0.47 -0.62
C LEU A 85 10.49 0.66 0.55
N ALA A 86 9.33 1.28 0.33
CA ALA A 86 8.33 1.43 1.38
C ALA A 86 7.88 0.07 1.95
N CYS A 87 7.64 -0.92 1.08
CA CYS A 87 7.34 -2.28 1.51
C CYS A 87 8.48 -2.87 2.35
N ALA A 88 9.71 -2.82 1.84
CA ALA A 88 10.87 -3.38 2.51
C ALA A 88 11.14 -2.76 3.90
N TYR A 89 10.99 -1.44 4.02
CA TYR A 89 11.13 -0.73 5.29
C TYR A 89 9.99 -1.05 6.27
N GLU A 90 8.78 -1.31 5.77
CA GLU A 90 7.65 -1.73 6.59
C GLU A 90 7.88 -3.13 7.17
N ASP A 91 8.37 -4.08 6.36
CA ASP A 91 8.69 -5.45 6.77
C ASP A 91 9.73 -5.52 7.90
N ILE A 92 10.71 -4.61 7.90
CA ILE A 92 11.73 -4.51 8.97
C ILE A 92 11.29 -3.62 10.15
N GLY A 93 10.03 -3.15 10.16
CA GLY A 93 9.48 -2.32 11.22
C GLY A 93 9.93 -0.85 11.22
N GLN A 94 10.68 -0.41 10.21
CA GLN A 94 11.10 0.99 10.04
C GLN A 94 10.00 1.82 9.36
N THR A 95 8.81 1.85 9.98
CA THR A 95 7.60 2.48 9.42
C THR A 95 7.77 3.97 9.09
N ALA A 96 8.64 4.69 9.81
CA ALA A 96 8.92 6.09 9.51
C ALA A 96 9.67 6.28 8.18
N GLU A 97 10.60 5.39 7.83
CA GLU A 97 11.28 5.41 6.54
C GLU A 97 10.32 5.01 5.42
N ALA A 98 9.49 3.97 5.65
CA ALA A 98 8.44 3.59 4.71
C ALA A 98 7.54 4.78 4.35
N LEU A 99 7.12 5.57 5.35
CA LEU A 99 6.30 6.76 5.13
C LEU A 99 7.00 7.84 4.27
N LYS A 100 8.33 8.02 4.41
CA LYS A 100 9.09 8.96 3.56
C LYS A 100 9.06 8.51 2.10
N HIS A 101 9.28 7.23 1.85
CA HIS A 101 9.24 6.68 0.50
C HIS A 101 7.84 6.76 -0.12
N LEU A 102 6.77 6.49 0.65
CA LEU A 102 5.39 6.65 0.20
C LEU A 102 5.03 8.11 -0.10
N SER A 103 5.51 9.05 0.72
CA SER A 103 5.32 10.48 0.47
C SER A 103 5.91 10.90 -0.87
N ALA A 104 7.14 10.44 -1.20
CA ALA A 104 7.75 10.70 -2.50
C ALA A 104 6.99 10.02 -3.64
N ALA A 105 6.49 8.79 -3.44
CA ALA A 105 5.69 8.09 -4.44
C ALA A 105 4.34 8.76 -4.73
N THR A 106 3.77 9.51 -3.78
CA THR A 106 2.48 10.20 -3.93
C THR A 106 2.51 11.27 -5.03
N ASP A 107 3.66 11.92 -5.22
CA ASP A 107 3.83 12.94 -6.27
C ASP A 107 4.05 12.32 -7.66
N MET A 108 4.42 11.03 -7.70
CA MET A 108 4.67 10.26 -8.92
C MET A 108 3.48 9.38 -9.32
N THR A 109 2.42 9.36 -8.52
CA THR A 109 1.22 8.53 -8.72
C THR A 109 -0.02 9.39 -8.94
N GLY A 110 -0.94 8.89 -9.77
CA GLY A 110 -2.18 9.56 -10.12
C GLY A 110 -3.37 8.59 -10.18
N GLY A 111 -4.58 9.13 -10.12
CA GLY A 111 -5.82 8.34 -10.15
C GLY A 111 -5.90 7.30 -9.04
N ARG A 112 -6.39 6.10 -9.37
CA ARG A 112 -6.60 5.01 -8.41
C ARG A 112 -5.31 4.51 -7.72
N GLU A 113 -4.18 4.54 -8.42
CA GLU A 113 -2.88 4.19 -7.82
C GLU A 113 -2.52 5.11 -6.67
N LYS A 114 -2.87 6.40 -6.77
CA LYS A 114 -2.65 7.37 -5.71
C LYS A 114 -3.48 7.03 -4.47
N GLY A 115 -4.67 6.47 -4.65
CA GLY A 115 -5.50 5.95 -3.56
C GLY A 115 -4.78 4.86 -2.76
N ILE A 116 -4.18 3.89 -3.44
CA ILE A 116 -3.39 2.81 -2.81
C ILE A 116 -2.22 3.40 -1.99
N VAL A 117 -1.51 4.39 -2.52
CA VAL A 117 -0.41 5.06 -1.80
C VAL A 117 -0.93 5.77 -0.55
N TYR A 118 -2.05 6.51 -0.64
CA TYR A 118 -2.66 7.14 0.52
C TYR A 118 -3.10 6.12 1.58
N PHE A 119 -3.68 4.99 1.17
CA PHE A 119 -4.00 3.92 2.10
C PHE A 119 -2.75 3.40 2.84
N ALA A 120 -1.67 3.12 2.11
CA ALA A 120 -0.40 2.68 2.68
C ALA A 120 0.18 3.71 3.66
N MET A 121 0.10 5.00 3.33
CA MET A 121 0.49 6.09 4.23
C MET A 121 -0.37 6.14 5.49
N GLY A 122 -1.69 5.95 5.35
CA GLY A 122 -2.64 5.89 6.45
C GLY A 122 -2.29 4.76 7.43
N PHE A 123 -2.00 3.58 6.89
CA PHE A 123 -1.57 2.42 7.67
C PHE A 123 -0.26 2.67 8.42
N CYS A 124 0.75 3.23 7.74
CA CYS A 124 2.00 3.62 8.39
C CYS A 124 1.77 4.66 9.50
N CYS A 125 0.93 5.66 9.27
CA CYS A 125 0.58 6.66 10.29
C CYS A 125 -0.12 6.03 11.49
N GLU A 126 -0.99 5.05 11.27
CA GLU A 126 -1.68 4.34 12.34
C GLU A 126 -0.71 3.52 13.20
N LYS A 127 0.20 2.75 12.58
CA LYS A 127 1.26 2.02 13.31
C LYS A 127 2.16 2.96 14.13
N LEU A 128 2.40 4.17 13.64
CA LEU A 128 3.14 5.22 14.34
C LEU A 128 2.30 5.96 15.40
N GLY A 129 1.05 5.58 15.63
CA GLY A 129 0.15 6.20 16.61
C GLY A 129 -0.47 7.54 16.17
N LYS A 130 -0.21 7.98 14.94
CA LYS A 130 -0.70 9.26 14.37
C LYS A 130 -2.12 9.07 13.80
N LYS A 131 -3.07 8.72 14.66
CA LYS A 131 -4.42 8.26 14.27
C LYS A 131 -5.24 9.30 13.48
N THR A 132 -5.15 10.58 13.82
CA THR A 132 -5.84 11.65 13.08
C THR A 132 -5.30 11.77 11.64
N VAL A 133 -3.97 11.75 11.50
CA VAL A 133 -3.30 11.77 10.19
C VAL A 133 -3.61 10.49 9.40
N ALA A 134 -3.73 9.34 10.07
CA ALA A 134 -4.14 8.10 9.43
C ALA A 134 -5.55 8.21 8.83
N ALA A 135 -6.52 8.72 9.60
CA ALA A 135 -7.88 8.96 9.13
C ALA A 135 -7.93 9.88 7.90
N ASP A 136 -7.14 10.95 7.89
CA ASP A 136 -7.07 11.86 6.74
C ASP A 136 -6.52 11.18 5.49
N ASN A 137 -5.50 10.33 5.63
CA ASN A 137 -4.96 9.58 4.51
C ASN A 137 -5.95 8.52 4.00
N TYR A 138 -6.68 7.84 4.90
CA TYR A 138 -7.73 6.92 4.47
C TYR A 138 -8.87 7.63 3.74
N ARG A 139 -9.26 8.84 4.17
CA ARG A 139 -10.24 9.65 3.44
C ARG A 139 -9.75 10.00 2.03
N LYS A 140 -8.50 10.42 1.88
CA LYS A 140 -7.88 10.67 0.57
C LYS A 140 -7.80 9.42 -0.30
N SER A 141 -7.61 8.24 0.30
CA SER A 141 -7.67 6.98 -0.43
C SER A 141 -9.05 6.74 -1.03
N ILE A 142 -10.11 6.93 -0.24
CA ILE A 142 -11.50 6.76 -0.68
C ILE A 142 -11.88 7.81 -1.75
N GLU A 143 -11.41 9.05 -1.61
CA GLU A 143 -11.60 10.09 -2.63
C GLU A 143 -10.94 9.75 -3.97
N ALA A 144 -9.81 9.04 -3.96
CA ALA A 144 -9.09 8.64 -5.17
C ALA A 144 -9.60 7.33 -5.78
N ASP A 145 -10.10 6.42 -4.94
CA ASP A 145 -10.71 5.15 -5.35
C ASP A 145 -11.78 4.73 -4.31
N ASP A 146 -13.04 5.04 -4.62
CA ASP A 146 -14.19 4.72 -3.78
C ASP A 146 -14.48 3.21 -3.73
N SER A 147 -13.96 2.44 -4.70
CA SER A 147 -14.09 0.99 -4.75
C SER A 147 -13.06 0.26 -3.88
N TYR A 148 -12.04 0.98 -3.37
CA TYR A 148 -11.03 0.41 -2.49
C TYR A 148 -11.54 0.28 -1.04
N THR A 149 -12.40 -0.71 -0.84
CA THR A 149 -13.07 -0.99 0.45
C THR A 149 -12.15 -1.11 1.68
N PRO A 150 -10.89 -1.59 1.60
CA PRO A 150 -10.00 -1.61 2.77
C PRO A 150 -9.80 -0.24 3.41
N ALA A 151 -9.80 0.85 2.63
CA ALA A 151 -9.67 2.19 3.17
C ALA A 151 -10.87 2.60 4.03
N SER A 152 -12.10 2.25 3.61
CA SER A 152 -13.32 2.53 4.38
C SER A 152 -13.36 1.73 5.69
N TYR A 153 -12.95 0.45 5.67
CA TYR A 153 -12.85 -0.35 6.90
C TYR A 153 -11.86 0.25 7.89
N ARG A 154 -10.66 0.66 7.43
CA ARG A 154 -9.64 1.26 8.29
C ARG A 154 -10.03 2.66 8.76
N LEU A 155 -10.66 3.47 7.92
CA LEU A 155 -11.19 4.77 8.33
C LEU A 155 -12.23 4.60 9.45
N ALA A 156 -13.16 3.65 9.30
CA ALA A 156 -14.17 3.38 10.33
C ALA A 156 -13.52 2.95 11.66
N ALA A 157 -12.55 2.03 11.61
CA ALA A 157 -11.84 1.54 12.78
C ALA A 157 -11.05 2.67 13.48
N VAL A 158 -10.26 3.45 12.74
CA VAL A 158 -9.50 4.57 13.30
C VAL A 158 -10.43 5.66 13.84
N SER A 159 -11.56 5.92 13.18
CA SER A 159 -12.56 6.89 13.62
C SER A 159 -13.13 6.55 15.00
N LEU A 160 -13.40 5.27 15.27
CA LEU A 160 -13.78 4.82 16.62
C LEU A 160 -12.70 5.14 17.66
N ILE A 161 -11.44 4.91 17.33
CA ILE A 161 -10.32 5.10 18.25
C ILE A 161 -10.08 6.59 18.56
N ILE A 162 -10.28 7.48 17.58
CA ILE A 162 -10.17 8.94 17.79
C ILE A 162 -11.44 9.57 18.39
N GLY A 163 -12.52 8.80 18.52
CA GLY A 163 -13.81 9.25 19.06
C GLY A 163 -14.74 9.91 18.04
N ASP A 164 -14.43 9.86 16.75
CA ASP A 164 -15.34 10.29 15.68
C ASP A 164 -16.35 9.19 15.36
N ILE A 165 -17.31 9.02 16.27
CA ILE A 165 -18.33 7.98 16.17
C ILE A 165 -19.24 8.21 14.94
N ALA A 166 -19.43 9.46 14.55
CA ALA A 166 -20.28 9.79 13.39
C ALA A 166 -19.65 9.30 12.08
N GLU A 167 -18.34 9.50 11.89
CA GLU A 167 -17.62 8.96 10.72
C GLU A 167 -17.60 7.44 10.73
N ALA A 168 -17.33 6.82 11.89
CA ALA A 168 -17.36 5.36 12.01
C ALA A 168 -18.71 4.76 11.59
N ILE A 169 -19.82 5.35 12.06
CA ILE A 169 -21.17 4.91 11.69
C ILE A 169 -21.40 5.08 10.19
N ARG A 170 -21.02 6.23 9.60
CA ARG A 170 -21.19 6.47 8.15
C ARG A 170 -20.47 5.40 7.33
N GLN A 171 -19.19 5.16 7.63
CA GLN A 171 -18.37 4.23 6.87
C GLN A 171 -18.86 2.78 7.01
N TYR A 172 -19.18 2.32 8.23
CA TYR A 172 -19.73 0.97 8.41
C TYR A 172 -21.13 0.79 7.80
N SER A 173 -21.97 1.82 7.80
CA SER A 173 -23.28 1.74 7.15
C SER A 173 -23.13 1.61 5.63
N ALA A 174 -22.25 2.41 5.02
CA ALA A 174 -21.95 2.34 3.60
C ALA A 174 -21.37 0.96 3.20
N LEU A 175 -20.44 0.43 3.99
CA LEU A 175 -19.87 -0.92 3.78
C LEU A 175 -20.95 -2.02 3.82
N ARG A 176 -21.88 -1.94 4.77
CA ARG A 176 -23.00 -2.88 4.88
C ARG A 176 -23.95 -2.81 3.67
N GLU A 177 -24.20 -1.63 3.14
CA GLU A 177 -25.06 -1.44 1.96
C GLU A 177 -24.38 -1.92 0.67
N ALA A 178 -23.05 -1.82 0.59
CA ALA A 178 -22.25 -2.28 -0.55
C ALA A 178 -22.01 -3.79 -0.57
N GLU A 179 -22.02 -4.46 0.58
CA GLU A 179 -21.93 -5.93 0.71
C GLU A 179 -23.24 -6.57 1.20
N PRO A 180 -24.37 -6.45 0.46
CA PRO A 180 -25.65 -7.02 0.91
C PRO A 180 -25.64 -8.55 0.95
N GLU A 181 -24.67 -9.23 0.33
CA GLU A 181 -24.59 -10.70 0.29
C GLU A 181 -24.08 -11.36 1.58
N ASN A 182 -23.55 -10.59 2.56
CA ASN A 182 -23.32 -11.08 3.92
C ASN A 182 -24.57 -10.91 4.83
N SER A 183 -25.71 -10.48 4.27
CA SER A 183 -26.98 -10.31 4.98
C SER A 183 -27.75 -11.63 5.13
N TRP A 184 -27.21 -12.57 5.90
CA TRP A 184 -28.04 -13.59 6.56
C TRP A 184 -28.13 -13.29 8.05
N LEU A 185 -29.05 -12.40 8.41
CA LEU A 185 -30.00 -12.54 9.54
C LEU A 185 -30.88 -11.29 9.64
N ARG A 186 -32.15 -11.47 9.26
CA ARG A 186 -33.29 -10.79 9.88
C ARG A 186 -33.40 -11.21 11.34
#